data_AF-K1YE54-F1
#
_entry.id   AF-K1YE54-F1
#
_cell.length_a   1.000
_cell.length_b   1.000
_cell.length_c   1.000
_cell.angle_alpha   90.00
_cell.angle_beta   90.00
_cell.angle_gamma   90.00
#
_symmetry.space_group_name_H-M   'P 1'
#
loop_
_entity.id
_entity.type
_entity.pdbx_description
1 polymer ?
#
loop_
_entity_poly.entity_id
_entity_poly.type
_entity_poly.pdbx_seq_one_letter_code
_entity_poly.pdbx_strand_id
1 'polypeptide(L)' 'MTGHLAGEDARKIIDLLTAYRMPVEIPQNLDRNRLRKYLLADKKVVGGKVHYVLPTGIGSTYITADVSEDLVDQVLAGE' A
#
# COMPACT_ATOMS: atom_id res chain seq x y z
N MET A 1 -5.27 10.33 -2.69
CA MET A 1 -4.06 9.99 -3.49
C MET A 1 -2.91 10.89 -3.02
N THR A 2 -1.86 10.32 -2.43
CA THR A 2 -0.68 11.12 -2.02
C THR A 2 0.17 11.56 -3.22
N GLY A 3 0.00 10.93 -4.39
CA GLY A 3 0.41 11.49 -5.70
C GLY A 3 1.92 11.57 -5.98
N HIS A 4 2.76 10.91 -5.18
CA HIS A 4 4.22 11.07 -5.27
C HIS A 4 4.94 10.10 -6.21
N LEU A 5 4.33 8.99 -6.63
CA LEU A 5 4.93 8.04 -7.56
C LEU A 5 4.40 8.28 -8.98
N ALA A 6 5.30 8.40 -9.95
CA ALA A 6 4.91 8.50 -11.35
C ALA A 6 4.24 7.19 -11.84
N GLY A 7 3.19 7.31 -12.66
CA GLY A 7 2.47 6.15 -13.19
C GLY A 7 3.32 5.22 -14.08
N GLU A 8 4.41 5.73 -14.67
CA GLU A 8 5.40 4.89 -15.36
C GLU A 8 6.21 4.02 -14.38
N ASP A 9 6.66 4.58 -13.26
CA ASP A 9 7.37 3.82 -12.24
C ASP A 9 6.47 2.80 -11.55
N ALA A 10 5.20 3.15 -11.31
CA ALA A 10 4.21 2.20 -10.82
C ALA A 10 4.08 0.98 -11.77
N ARG A 11 3.98 1.22 -13.08
CA ARG A 11 3.92 0.16 -14.09
C ARG A 11 5.18 -0.71 -14.09
N LYS A 12 6.38 -0.11 -14.07
CA LYS A 12 7.65 -0.86 -14.00
C LYS A 12 7.72 -1.78 -12.77
N ILE A 13 7.24 -1.31 -11.62
CA ILE A 13 7.18 -2.12 -10.39
C ILE A 13 6.23 -3.31 -10.57
N ILE A 14 5.02 -3.06 -11.09
CA ILE A 14 4.01 -4.10 -11.34
C ILE A 14 4.51 -5.13 -12.36
N ASP A 15 5.11 -4.68 -13.46
CA ASP A 15 5.65 -5.53 -14.52
C ASP A 15 6.76 -6.45 -13.97
N LEU A 16 7.64 -5.91 -13.12
CA LEU A 16 8.69 -6.68 -12.47
C LEU A 16 8.10 -7.76 -11.55
N LEU A 17 7.17 -7.40 -10.66
CA LEU A 17 6.51 -8.36 -9.77
C LEU A 17 5.81 -9.48 -10.58
N THR A 18 5.14 -9.10 -11.67
CA THR A 18 4.45 -10.03 -12.57
C THR A 18 5.43 -10.95 -13.29
N ALA A 19 6.59 -10.44 -13.75
CA ALA A 19 7.64 -11.25 -14.38
C ALA A 19 8.19 -12.34 -13.44
N TYR A 20 8.21 -12.07 -12.13
CA TYR A 20 8.57 -13.02 -11.07
C TYR A 20 7.38 -13.86 -10.57
N ARG A 21 6.23 -13.78 -11.25
CA ARG A 21 4.99 -14.51 -10.91
C ARG A 21 4.47 -14.20 -9.51
N MET A 22 4.70 -12.98 -9.02
CA MET A 22 4.13 -12.51 -7.76
C MET A 22 2.71 -11.95 -7.97
N PRO A 23 1.80 -12.13 -6.99
CA PRO A 23 0.49 -11.51 -7.04
C PRO A 23 0.62 -9.98 -6.91
N VAL A 24 -0.05 -9.25 -7.81
CA VAL A 24 -0.10 -7.76 -7.81
C VAL A 24 -1.48 -7.21 -7.43
N GLU A 25 -2.45 -8.11 -7.22
CA GLU A 25 -3.77 -7.81 -6.70
C GLU A 25 -3.99 -8.55 -5.37
N ILE A 26 -4.87 -8.03 -4.52
CA ILE A 26 -5.21 -8.70 -3.26
C ILE A 26 -6.13 -9.89 -3.57
N PRO A 27 -5.73 -11.15 -3.28
CA PRO A 27 -6.54 -12.33 -3.59
C PRO A 27 -7.97 -12.26 -3.03
N GLN A 28 -8.95 -12.70 -3.81
CA GLN A 28 -10.39 -12.64 -3.47
C GLN A 28 -10.75 -13.47 -2.24
N ASN A 29 -9.97 -14.50 -1.93
CA ASN A 29 -10.18 -15.36 -0.76
C ASN A 29 -9.65 -14.75 0.55
N LEU A 30 -9.04 -13.56 0.53
CA LEU A 30 -8.60 -12.85 1.72
C LEU A 30 -9.66 -11.88 2.23
N ASP A 31 -10.10 -12.08 3.47
CA ASP A 31 -11.02 -11.19 4.18
C ASP A 31 -10.40 -9.79 4.37
N ARG A 32 -11.01 -8.80 3.72
CA ARG A 32 -10.60 -7.39 3.76
C ARG A 32 -10.70 -6.79 5.15
N ASN A 33 -11.71 -7.15 5.93
CA ASN A 33 -11.85 -6.67 7.31
C ASN A 33 -10.72 -7.19 8.18
N ARG A 34 -10.31 -8.44 7.96
CA ARG A 34 -9.17 -9.03 8.67
C ARG A 34 -7.85 -8.39 8.26
N LEU A 35 -7.65 -8.10 6.97
CA LEU A 35 -6.49 -7.33 6.48
C LEU A 35 -6.44 -5.94 7.11
N ARG A 36 -7.57 -5.21 7.15
CA ARG A 36 -7.65 -3.89 7.80
C ARG A 36 -7.23 -3.96 9.26
N LYS A 37 -7.74 -4.94 10.01
CA LYS A 37 -7.37 -5.14 11.43
C LYS A 37 -5.87 -5.37 11.59
N TYR A 38 -5.24 -6.15 10.71
CA TYR A 38 -3.80 -6.37 10.76
C TYR A 38 -2.99 -5.11 10.41
N LEU A 39 -3.43 -4.34 9.42
CA LEU A 39 -2.79 -3.06 9.07
C LEU A 39 -2.86 -2.05 10.23
N LEU A 40 -4.01 -1.95 10.90
CA LEU A 40 -4.20 -1.05 12.05
C LEU A 40 -3.51 -1.52 13.32
N ALA A 41 -3.29 -2.83 13.47
CA ALA A 41 -2.59 -3.43 14.61
C ALA A 41 -1.06 -3.46 14.43
N ASP A 42 -0.53 -3.07 13.26
CA ASP A 42 0.92 -3.12 13.00
C ASP A 42 1.68 -2.18 13.94
N LYS A 43 2.81 -2.65 14.48
CA LYS A 43 3.55 -2.09 15.62
C LYS A 43 4.22 -0.71 15.35
N LYS A 44 3.89 -0.05 14.24
CA LYS A 44 4.34 1.31 13.86
C LYS A 44 3.38 2.41 14.29
N VAL A 45 2.49 2.11 15.24
CA VAL A 45 1.60 3.08 15.84
C VAL A 45 2.38 3.93 16.86
N VAL A 46 2.88 5.09 16.44
CA VAL A 46 3.32 6.15 17.34
C VAL A 46 2.14 7.12 17.48
N GLY A 47 1.53 7.19 18.66
CA GLY A 47 0.41 8.10 18.91
C GLY A 47 -0.90 7.75 18.19
N GLY A 48 -1.16 6.48 17.87
CA GLY A 48 -2.44 6.04 17.30
C GLY A 48 -2.53 6.02 15.78
N LYS A 49 -1.46 6.39 15.05
CA LYS A 49 -1.44 6.45 13.58
C LYS A 49 -0.44 5.47 12.97
N VAL A 50 -0.84 4.80 11.89
CA VAL A 50 0.02 3.88 11.14
C VAL A 50 0.99 4.69 10.28
N HIS A 51 2.29 4.42 10.39
CA HIS A 51 3.30 4.99 9.51
C HIS A 51 3.55 4.08 8.30
N TYR A 52 3.28 4.61 7.10
CA TYR A 52 3.49 3.95 5.83
C TYR A 52 4.85 4.32 5.25
N VAL A 53 5.50 3.34 4.61
CA VAL A 53 6.64 3.58 3.72
C VAL A 53 6.08 3.61 2.30
N LEU A 54 6.12 4.77 1.66
CA LEU A 54 5.56 4.97 0.34
C LEU A 54 6.67 5.33 -0.66
N PRO A 55 6.69 4.73 -1.86
CA PRO A 55 7.66 5.05 -2.88
C PRO A 55 7.39 6.44 -3.48
N THR A 56 8.47 7.19 -3.76
CA THR A 56 8.43 8.43 -4.56
C THR A 56 9.07 8.24 -5.94
N GLY A 57 9.72 7.09 -6.16
CA GLY A 57 10.36 6.68 -7.40
C GLY A 57 11.08 5.35 -7.20
N ILE A 58 11.57 4.73 -8.27
CA ILE A 58 12.39 3.51 -8.13
C ILE A 58 13.71 3.86 -7.42
N GLY A 59 13.95 3.23 -6.27
CA GLY A 59 15.10 3.50 -5.41
C GLY A 59 14.91 4.62 -4.39
N SER A 60 13.70 5.19 -4.27
CA SER A 60 13.40 6.27 -3.31
C SER A 60 12.05 6.08 -2.61
N THR A 61 12.03 6.36 -1.30
CA THR A 61 10.85 6.21 -0.45
C THR A 61 10.79 7.33 0.58
N TYR A 62 9.60 7.61 1.09
CA TYR A 62 9.40 8.46 2.25
C TYR A 62 8.49 7.76 3.28
N ILE A 63 8.59 8.20 4.53
CA ILE A 63 7.79 7.67 5.64
C ILE A 63 6.76 8.72 6.04
N THR A 64 5.49 8.35 6.12
CA THR A 64 4.41 9.26 6.51
C THR A 64 3.34 8.56 7.33
N ALA A 65 2.74 9.27 8.28
CA ALA A 65 1.49 8.88 8.94
C ALA A 65 0.27 9.63 8.37
N ASP A 66 0.49 10.46 7.34
CA ASP A 66 -0.55 11.24 6.66
C ASP A 66 -1.19 10.42 5.54
N VAL A 67 -1.84 9.33 5.93
CA VAL A 67 -2.64 8.47 5.06
C VAL A 67 -3.99 8.30 5.75
N SER A 68 -5.06 8.76 5.10
CA SER A 68 -6.41 8.61 5.65
C SER A 68 -6.87 7.16 5.62
N GLU A 69 -7.70 6.78 6.60
CA GLU A 69 -8.29 5.44 6.64
C GLU A 69 -9.14 5.15 5.38
N ASP A 70 -9.87 6.15 4.87
CA ASP A 70 -10.67 6.01 3.65
C ASP A 70 -9.82 5.62 2.42
N LEU A 71 -8.58 6.14 2.32
CA LEU A 71 -7.69 5.78 1.22
C LEU A 71 -7.22 4.32 1.32
N VAL A 72 -7.00 3.83 2.55
CA VAL A 72 -6.66 2.43 2.80
C VAL A 72 -7.85 1.54 2.45
N ASP A 73 -9.06 1.96 2.77
CA ASP A 73 -10.29 1.22 2.45
C ASP A 73 -10.52 1.10 0.94
N GLN A 74 -10.30 2.16 0.17
CA GLN A 74 -10.36 2.13 -1.30
C GLN A 74 -9.39 1.08 -1.88
N VAL A 75 -8.14 1.09 -1.40
CA VAL A 75 -7.12 0.12 -1.84
C VAL A 75 -7.50 -1.32 -1.45
N LEU A 76 -8.06 -1.53 -0.26
CA LEU A 76 -8.52 -2.86 0.17
C LEU A 76 -9.77 -3.32 -0.60
N ALA A 77 -10.64 -2.40 -1.03
CA ALA A 77 -11.78 -2.69 -1.90
C ALA A 77 -11.34 -3.03 -3.33
N GLY A 78 -10.14 -2.60 -3.74
CA GLY A 78 -9.62 -2.78 -5.08
C GLY A 78 -10.05 -1.68 -6.06
N GLU A 79 -10.31 -0.48 -5.54
CA GLU A 79 -10.65 0.73 -6.31
C GLU A 79 -9.42 1.51 -6.79
#